data_AF-A0A539EBD0-F1
#
_entry.id   AF-A0A539EBD0-F1
#
_cell.length_a   1.000
_cell.length_b   1.000
_cell.length_c   1.000
_cell.angle_alpha   90.00
_cell.angle_beta   90.00
_cell.angle_gamma   90.00
#
_symmetry.space_group_name_H-M   'P 1'
#
loop_
_entity.id
_entity.type
_entity.pdbx_description
1 polymer ?
#
loop_
_entity_poly.entity_id
_entity_poly.type
_entity_poly.pdbx_seq_one_letter_code
_entity_poly.pdbx_strand_id
1 'polypeptide(L)' 'MVEESPAFGTQVGWFTVLLSKVETIHGLKTSLKRVKAADVRVIDMSHGQKKSRLLAWTFHP' A
#
# COMPACT_ATOMS: atom_id res chain seq x y z
N MET A 1 0.59 8.46 6.83
CA MET A 1 1.15 7.81 5.61
C MET A 1 0.14 7.68 4.47
N VAL A 2 -0.90 6.81 4.54
CA VAL A 2 -1.88 6.70 3.43
C VAL A 2 -2.65 8.02 3.20
N GLU A 3 -3.15 8.64 4.27
CA GLU A 3 -3.91 9.91 4.19
C GLU A 3 -3.06 11.10 3.73
N GLU A 4 -1.74 11.05 3.91
CA GLU A 4 -0.80 12.11 3.50
C GLU A 4 -0.30 11.91 2.07
N SER A 5 -0.32 10.67 1.57
CA SER A 5 0.23 10.31 0.26
C SER A 5 -0.39 11.07 -0.93
N PRO A 6 -1.68 11.49 -0.94
CA PRO A 6 -2.23 12.29 -2.04
C PRO A 6 -1.50 13.61 -2.26
N ALA A 7 -0.98 14.24 -1.21
CA ALA A 7 -0.26 15.51 -1.32
C ALA A 7 1.04 15.39 -2.15
N PHE A 8 1.58 14.17 -2.26
CA PHE A 8 2.80 13.86 -3.01
C PHE A 8 2.53 13.02 -4.27
N GLY A 9 1.25 12.81 -4.62
CA GLY A 9 0.84 11.85 -5.66
C GLY A 9 1.28 12.21 -7.08
N THR A 10 1.70 13.46 -7.34
CA THR A 10 2.27 13.88 -8.62
C THR A 10 3.79 13.72 -8.70
N GLN A 11 4.45 13.56 -7.55
CA GLN A 11 5.91 13.50 -7.43
C GLN A 11 6.42 12.08 -7.24
N VAL A 12 5.55 11.17 -6.77
CA VAL A 12 5.91 9.81 -6.38
C VAL A 12 5.13 8.81 -7.23
N GLY A 13 5.85 8.03 -8.03
CA GLY A 13 5.26 7.02 -8.89
C GLY A 13 4.56 5.89 -8.11
N TRP A 14 5.19 5.39 -7.06
CA TRP A 14 4.63 4.33 -6.20
C TRP A 14 5.00 4.57 -4.74
N PHE A 15 4.01 4.45 -3.87
CA PHE A 15 4.17 4.39 -2.43
C PHE A 15 4.12 2.94 -1.99
N THR A 16 4.93 2.58 -0.99
CA THR A 16 4.99 1.20 -0.51
C THR A 16 5.08 1.14 1.01
N VAL A 17 4.50 0.09 1.59
CA VAL A 17 4.67 -0.25 3.01
C VAL A 17 4.81 -1.77 3.18
N LEU A 18 5.72 -2.18 4.06
CA LEU A 18 5.93 -3.58 4.43
C LEU A 18 5.06 -3.95 5.63
N LEU A 19 4.29 -5.03 5.51
CA LEU A 19 3.35 -5.49 6.53
C LEU A 19 3.67 -6.92 6.95
N SER A 20 3.68 -7.19 8.26
CA SER A 20 3.84 -8.55 8.79
C SER A 20 2.50 -9.26 8.97
N LYS A 21 1.43 -8.53 9.28
CA LYS A 21 0.09 -9.08 9.55
C LYS A 21 -0.86 -8.86 8.38
N VAL A 22 -1.62 -9.91 8.02
CA VAL A 22 -2.60 -9.85 6.91
C VAL A 22 -3.80 -8.98 7.25
N GLU A 23 -4.21 -9.00 8.51
CA GLU A 23 -5.34 -8.26 9.07
C GLU A 23 -5.19 -6.73 8.87
N THR A 24 -3.96 -6.20 8.91
CA THR A 24 -3.69 -4.77 8.64
C THR A 24 -4.04 -4.35 7.22
N ILE A 25 -4.01 -5.28 6.25
CA ILE A 25 -4.26 -4.98 4.82
C ILE A 25 -5.69 -4.48 4.61
N HIS A 26 -6.67 -5.04 5.33
CA HIS A 26 -8.08 -4.69 5.12
C HIS A 26 -8.36 -3.23 5.49
N GLY A 27 -7.82 -2.77 6.61
CA GLY A 27 -7.91 -1.36 7.03
C GLY A 27 -7.21 -0.43 6.03
N LEU A 28 -5.99 -0.78 5.60
CA LEU A 28 -5.24 0.03 4.65
C LEU A 28 -5.91 0.11 3.27
N LYS A 29 -6.47 -1.00 2.76
CA LYS A 29 -7.26 -0.98 1.51
C LYS A 29 -8.46 -0.05 1.60
N THR A 30 -9.10 0.03 2.76
CA THR A 30 -10.24 0.92 3.00
C THR A 30 -9.81 2.39 2.98
N SER A 31 -8.69 2.72 3.65
CA SER A 31 -8.08 4.06 3.55
C SER A 31 -7.65 4.40 2.12
N LEU A 32 -7.03 3.46 1.40
CA LEU A 32 -6.60 3.66 0.01
C LEU A 32 -7.77 3.96 -0.94
N LYS A 33 -8.91 3.30 -0.72
CA LYS A 33 -10.15 3.61 -1.44
C LYS A 33 -10.67 5.01 -1.12
N ARG A 34 -10.57 5.45 0.14
CA ARG A 34 -11.00 6.79 0.59
C ARG A 34 -10.17 7.89 -0.05
N VAL A 35 -8.84 7.70 -0.12
CA VAL A 35 -7.92 8.66 -0.76
C VAL A 35 -7.87 8.53 -2.28
N LYS A 36 -8.68 7.64 -2.87
CA LYS A 36 -8.79 7.43 -4.32
C LYS A 36 -7.46 7.06 -4.99
N ALA A 37 -6.70 6.14 -4.39
CA ALA A 37 -5.56 5.52 -5.06
C ALA A 37 -6.02 4.88 -6.39
N ALA A 38 -5.26 5.08 -7.46
CA ALA A 38 -5.58 4.63 -8.81
C ALA A 38 -5.35 3.13 -8.97
N ASP A 39 -4.24 2.61 -8.42
CA ASP A 39 -3.94 1.19 -8.36
C ASP A 39 -3.39 0.84 -6.97
N VAL A 40 -3.74 -0.35 -6.48
CA VAL A 40 -3.33 -0.91 -5.20
C VAL A 40 -2.96 -2.38 -5.39
N ARG A 41 -1.71 -2.71 -5.09
CA ARG A 41 -1.15 -4.06 -5.23
C ARG A 41 -0.70 -4.61 -3.89
N VAL A 42 -0.97 -5.89 -3.67
CA VAL A 42 -0.43 -6.64 -2.53
C VAL A 42 0.49 -7.70 -3.10
N ILE A 43 1.75 -7.66 -2.68
CA ILE A 43 2.77 -8.63 -3.08
C ILE A 43 3.12 -9.43 -1.84
N ASP A 44 2.78 -10.72 -1.84
CA ASP A 44 3.21 -11.64 -0.78
C ASP A 44 4.73 -11.86 -0.88
N MET A 45 5.41 -11.75 0.26
CA MET A 45 6.85 -11.94 0.37
C MET A 45 7.14 -12.97 1.47
N SER A 46 8.18 -13.76 1.26
CA SER A 46 8.61 -14.76 2.23
C SER A 46 10.14 -14.76 2.31
N HIS A 47 10.67 -14.68 3.53
CA HIS A 47 12.09 -14.82 3.79
C HIS A 47 12.29 -15.86 4.91
N GLY A 48 12.68 -17.06 4.51
CA GLY A 48 12.66 -18.24 5.39
C GLY A 48 11.25 -18.46 5.97
N GLN A 49 11.15 -18.50 7.30
CA GLN A 49 9.87 -18.69 8.00
C GLN A 49 9.06 -17.39 8.19
N LYS A 50 9.63 -16.22 7.85
CA LYS A 50 8.93 -14.95 7.99
C LYS A 50 8.11 -14.67 6.74
N LYS A 51 6.80 -14.58 6.91
CA LYS A 51 5.85 -14.12 5.88
C LYS A 51 5.60 -12.62 6.07
N SER A 52 5.69 -11.86 4.99
CA SER A 52 5.36 -10.44 4.93
C SER A 52 4.59 -10.13 3.66
N ARG A 53 4.03 -8.93 3.57
CA ARG A 53 3.38 -8.41 2.37
C ARG A 53 3.88 -7.01 2.09
N LEU A 54 4.21 -6.73 0.85
CA LEU A 54 4.40 -5.36 0.39
C LEU A 54 3.04 -4.86 -0.14
N LEU A 55 2.49 -3.85 0.51
CA LEU A 55 1.35 -3.11 -0.04
C LEU A 55 1.90 -1.91 -0.80
N ALA A 56 1.62 -1.85 -2.10
CA ALA A 56 2.04 -0.78 -2.99
C ALA A 56 0.81 -0.07 -3.56
N TRP A 57 0.86 1.26 -3.70
CA TRP A 57 -0.20 2.03 -4.35
C TRP A 57 0.34 3.22 -5.13
N THR A 58 -0.45 3.70 -6.08
CA THR A 58 -0.14 4.87 -6.90
C THR A 58 -1.37 5.75 -7.11
N PHE A 59 -1.13 7.03 -7.42
CA PHE A 59 -2.16 7.97 -7.88
C PHE A 59 -2.10 8.21 -9.38
N HIS A 60 -1.13 7.61 -10.08
CA HIS A 60 -1.04 7.64 -11.53
C HIS A 60 -1.94 6.53 -12.11
N PRO A 61 -2.76 6.83 -13.13
CA PRO A 61 -3.62 5.85 -13.80
C PRO A 61 -2.85 4.86 -14.68
#